data_AF-A0A7Z8W7D8-F1
#
_entry.id   AF-A0A7Z8W7D8-F1
#
_cell.length_a   1.000
_cell.length_b   1.000
_cell.length_c   1.000
_cell.angle_alpha   90.00
_cell.angle_beta   90.00
_cell.angle_gamma   90.00
#
_symmetry.space_group_name_H-M   'P 1'
#
loop_
_entity.id
_entity.type
_entity.pdbx_description
1 polymer ?
#
loop_
_entity_poly.entity_id
_entity_poly.type
_entity_poly.pdbx_seq_one_letter_code
_entity_poly.pdbx_strand_id
1 'polypeptide(L)' 'MESKILIVDDDKEIRNLISVYLENEGLKTQKAEDAIEALQLL' A
#
# COMPACT_ATOMS: atom_id res chain seq x y z
N MET A 1 -13.49 -12.58 -1.48
CA MET A 1 -12.56 -11.68 -0.76
C MET A 1 -11.82 -10.88 -1.82
N GLU A 2 -11.90 -9.56 -1.78
CA GLU A 2 -11.06 -8.74 -2.67
C GLU A 2 -9.63 -8.77 -2.13
N SER A 3 -8.69 -9.19 -2.97
CA SER A 3 -7.27 -9.10 -2.66
C SER A 3 -6.85 -7.62 -2.61
N LYS A 4 -6.24 -7.20 -1.50
CA LYS A 4 -5.63 -5.88 -1.35
C LYS A 4 -4.11 -6.02 -1.37
N ILE A 5 -3.44 -5.08 -2.02
CA ILE A 5 -1.98 -5.00 -2.07
C ILE A 5 -1.50 -4.10 -0.94
N LEU A 6 -0.73 -4.64 0.00
CA LEU A 6 -0.07 -3.87 1.05
C LEU A 6 1.28 -3.35 0.55
N ILE A 7 1.45 -2.04 0.57
CA ILE A 7 2.66 -1.32 0.17
C ILE A 7 3.36 -0.84 1.44
N VAL A 8 4.60 -1.26 1.65
CA VAL A 8 5.42 -0.90 2.82
C VAL A 8 6.71 -0.27 2.33
N ASP A 9 6.88 1.01 2.64
CA ASP A 9 8.05 1.82 2.25
C ASP A 9 8.08 3.01 3.21
N ASP A 10 9.23 3.51 3.65
CA ASP A 10 9.32 4.63 4.59
C ASP A 10 9.05 5.99 3.92
N ASP A 11 9.27 6.10 2.61
CA ASP A 11 9.02 7.31 1.84
C ASP A 11 7.55 7.45 1.43
N LYS A 12 6.91 8.52 1.92
CA LYS A 12 5.49 8.82 1.67
C LYS A 12 5.21 9.10 0.19
N GLU A 13 6.09 9.77 -0.53
CA GLU A 13 5.90 10.08 -1.95
C GLU A 13 5.94 8.81 -2.79
N ILE A 14 6.89 7.91 -2.50
CA ILE A 14 6.99 6.60 -3.15
C ILE A 14 5.74 5.75 -2.88
N ARG A 15 5.30 5.62 -1.61
CA ARG A 15 4.06 4.88 -1.28
C ARG A 15 2.86 5.40 -2.05
N ASN A 16 2.71 6.72 -2.14
CA ASN A 16 1.58 7.33 -2.83
C ASN A 16 1.66 7.13 -4.35
N LEU A 17 2.85 7.28 -4.94
CA LEU A 17 3.06 7.03 -6.37
C LEU A 17 2.66 5.60 -6.75
N ILE A 18 3.11 4.61 -6.00
CA ILE A 18 2.80 3.19 -6.24
C ILE A 18 1.29 2.94 -6.05
N SER A 19 0.69 3.51 -5.00
CA SER A 19 -0.75 3.39 -4.72
C SER A 19 -1.58 3.89 -5.91
N VAL A 20 -1.29 5.09 -6.41
CA VAL A 20 -1.98 5.69 -7.56
C VAL A 20 -1.84 4.83 -8.81
N TYR A 21 -0.65 4.30 -9.08
CA TYR A 21 -0.42 3.44 -10.23
C TYR A 21 -1.28 2.16 -10.18
N LEU A 22 -1.28 1.48 -9.03
CA LEU A 22 -2.05 0.24 -8.85
C LEU A 22 -3.58 0.49 -8.83
N GLU A 23 -4.02 1.58 -8.20
CA GLU A 23 -5.43 1.97 -8.17
C GLU A 23 -5.96 2.32 -9.58
N ASN A 24 -5.14 2.94 -10.43
CA ASN A 24 -5.50 3.19 -11.83
C ASN A 24 -5.68 1.90 -12.64
N GLU A 25 -4.98 0.82 -12.28
CA GLU A 25 -5.17 -0.53 -12.85
C GLU A 25 -6.36 -1.27 -12.22
N GLY A 26 -7.14 -0.61 -11.36
CA GLY A 26 -8.33 -1.17 -10.71
C GLY A 26 -8.02 -2.06 -9.50
N LEU A 27 -6.78 -2.07 -9.02
CA LEU A 27 -6.38 -2.83 -7.84
C LEU A 27 -6.66 -2.04 -6.56
N LYS A 28 -6.96 -2.74 -5.47
CA LYS A 28 -7.11 -2.12 -4.15
C LYS A 28 -5.77 -2.16 -3.41
N THR A 29 -5.39 -1.03 -2.84
CA THR A 29 -4.12 -0.87 -2.12
C THR A 29 -4.36 -0.54 -0.66
N GLN A 30 -3.33 -0.79 0.14
CA GLN A 30 -3.21 -0.36 1.52
C GLN A 30 -1.75 0.03 1.75
N LYS A 31 -1.51 1.07 2.55
CA LYS A 31 -0.18 1.65 2.74
C LYS A 31 0.21 1.53 4.20
N ALA A 32 1.49 1.27 4.45
CA ALA A 32 2.11 1.33 5.76
C ALA A 32 3.50 1.96 5.64
N GLU A 33 3.90 2.79 6.59
CA GLU A 33 5.20 3.45 6.61
C GLU A 33 6.30 2.61 7.24
N ASP A 34 5.94 1.61 8.03
CA ASP A 34 6.89 0.71 8.67
C ASP A 34 6.33 -0.71 8.83
N ALA A 35 7.18 -1.59 9.35
CA ALA A 35 6.84 -3.00 9.58
C ALA A 35 5.78 -3.20 10.68
N ILE A 36 5.70 -2.32 11.67
CA ILE A 36 4.74 -2.44 12.78
C ILE A 36 3.35 -2.08 12.27
N GLU A 37 3.20 -0.97 11.56
CA GLU A 37 1.96 -0.58 10.90
C GLU A 37 1.55 -1.66 9.89
N ALA A 38 2.48 -2.14 9.06
CA ALA A 38 2.20 -3.20 8.09
C ALA A 38 1.65 -4.47 8.75
N LEU A 39 2.23 -4.88 9.88
CA LEU A 39 1.81 -6.06 10.63
C LEU A 39 0.40 -5.90 11.23
N GLN A 40 0.00 -4.68 11.61
CA GLN A 40 -1.34 -4.39 12.13
C GLN A 40 -2.43 -4.48 11.04
N LEU A 41 -2.06 -4.47 9.76
CA LEU A 41 -2.98 -4.45 8.62
C LEU A 41 -3.18 -5.84 7.96
N LEU A 42 -2.43 -6.86 8.38
CA LEU A 42 -2.60 -8.25 7.96
C LEU A 42 -3.87 -8.88 8.56
#